data_AF-A0A832LRJ4-F1
#
_entry.id   AF-A0A832LRJ4-F1
#
_cell.length_a   1.000
_cell.length_b   1.000
_cell.length_c   1.000
_cell.angle_alpha   90.00
_cell.angle_beta   90.00
_cell.angle_gamma   90.00
#
_symmetry.space_group_name_H-M   'P 1'
#
loop_
_entity.id
_entity.type
_entity.pdbx_description
1 polymer ?
#
loop_
_entity_poly.entity_id
_entity_poly.type
_entity_poly.pdbx_seq_one_letter_code
_entity_poly.pdbx_strand_id
1 'polypeptide(L)'
;MAQNDVSRAGKVDARSSAEDGRVGDVARLDHDRRLLRPVRTGERERPVPPARQPDHIARSGVGQRLTKGRRVVHLDNASGPCRRGCATPDHEEHNRREPQGFEHLERLSRHGSIAKRRSLGGCRRLAWGLTAEYPLSWMPDLTLQPVSRPFDAAITPPGSKSLTNRALPLAALAGGTSRISNALFADDTRVMVDSLRRLGFEVRADESARAIEVDGRGGRIPADSAELFCGNSGTTLRFLAAVCALGRGPYTLDGVERMRQRPVADLLALLRNLGVRAESVAENGCPPVRVHSDGLAGGVARYASSVSSQYLSAVLQVAPLARHEVRIDLDAPQTSWPYVAMTMQLMDRFGVTCELYRDPASGEPRAIHVPQGRYGPLDYAVEPDASNASYFLAAAAVTPGACVRVEGLGRESLQGDVGFADVLRRMGAGVRVEAQRIELVGPDRLEGID
;
A
#
# COMPACT_ATOMS: atom_id res chain seq x y z
N MET A 1 -22.78 -77.09 -4.69
CA MET A 1 -22.63 -76.81 -6.13
C MET A 1 -21.24 -76.17 -6.30
N ALA A 2 -20.19 -77.01 -6.37
CA ALA A 2 -19.38 -77.31 -7.58
C ALA A 2 -18.60 -76.05 -8.06
N GLN A 3 -17.31 -75.88 -7.74
CA GLN A 3 -16.06 -76.48 -8.30
C GLN A 3 -15.54 -75.85 -9.61
N ASN A 4 -14.25 -75.44 -9.56
CA ASN A 4 -13.21 -75.44 -10.61
C ASN A 4 -13.42 -74.54 -11.86
N ASP A 5 -12.43 -74.08 -12.63
CA ASP A 5 -10.96 -74.18 -12.73
C ASP A 5 -10.54 -73.03 -13.72
N VAL A 6 -9.51 -72.23 -13.48
CA VAL A 6 -8.13 -72.34 -14.03
C VAL A 6 -7.95 -72.02 -15.53
N SER A 7 -7.12 -71.00 -15.79
CA SER A 7 -5.97 -70.92 -16.73
C SER A 7 -6.00 -70.06 -18.01
N ARG A 8 -4.79 -69.46 -18.19
CA ARG A 8 -4.05 -69.01 -19.41
C ARG A 8 -4.32 -67.59 -19.91
N ALA A 9 -3.41 -66.63 -19.71
CA ALA A 9 -2.04 -66.48 -20.25
C ALA A 9 -2.00 -65.97 -21.70
N GLY A 10 -1.39 -64.79 -21.89
CA GLY A 10 -1.10 -64.19 -23.18
C GLY A 10 -0.23 -62.94 -23.02
N LYS A 11 1.07 -63.15 -22.80
CA LYS A 11 2.15 -62.16 -23.00
C LYS A 11 2.35 -61.96 -24.51
N VAL A 12 2.50 -60.72 -24.97
CA VAL A 12 3.38 -60.38 -26.11
C VAL A 12 4.08 -59.05 -25.81
N ASP A 13 5.39 -59.14 -25.67
CA ASP A 13 6.36 -58.04 -25.67
C ASP A 13 6.51 -57.43 -27.07
N ALA A 14 6.85 -56.14 -27.17
CA ALA A 14 8.15 -55.67 -27.69
C ALA A 14 8.12 -54.28 -28.38
N ARG A 15 9.00 -53.41 -27.83
CA ARG A 15 9.98 -52.52 -28.50
C ARG A 15 9.54 -51.18 -29.11
N SER A 16 10.04 -50.14 -28.42
CA SER A 16 10.88 -49.01 -28.88
C SER A 16 10.53 -48.28 -30.18
N SER A 17 10.36 -46.96 -30.07
CA SER A 17 11.10 -45.98 -30.87
C SER A 17 11.08 -44.63 -30.15
N ALA A 18 12.26 -44.06 -29.94
CA ALA A 18 12.46 -42.68 -29.56
C ALA A 18 12.17 -41.79 -30.77
N GLU A 19 11.58 -40.61 -30.56
CA GLU A 19 11.84 -39.45 -31.41
C GLU A 19 11.53 -38.14 -30.68
N ASP A 20 12.48 -37.23 -30.84
CA ASP A 20 12.55 -35.86 -30.37
C ASP A 20 11.33 -35.01 -30.75
N GLY A 21 10.90 -34.16 -29.82
CA GLY A 21 9.86 -33.16 -30.05
C GLY A 21 9.97 -32.00 -29.07
N ARG A 22 10.85 -31.05 -29.40
CA ARG A 22 11.08 -29.74 -28.78
C ARG A 22 9.86 -29.18 -28.02
N VAL A 23 9.97 -29.07 -26.71
CA VAL A 23 9.03 -28.29 -25.89
C VAL A 23 9.42 -26.82 -25.99
N GLY A 24 8.57 -26.06 -26.66
CA GLY A 24 8.69 -24.62 -26.81
C GLY A 24 8.44 -23.85 -25.52
N ASP A 25 9.15 -22.74 -25.43
CA ASP A 25 8.92 -21.51 -24.67
C ASP A 25 8.03 -21.57 -23.42
N VAL A 26 8.72 -21.38 -22.29
CA VAL A 26 8.16 -21.05 -20.98
C VAL A 26 7.37 -19.75 -21.08
N ALA A 27 6.05 -19.87 -21.17
CA ALA A 27 5.13 -18.76 -20.98
C ALA A 27 5.20 -18.29 -19.51
N ARG A 28 5.66 -17.06 -19.29
CA ARG A 28 5.45 -16.33 -18.04
C ARG A 28 3.95 -16.34 -17.75
N LEU A 29 3.56 -16.96 -16.64
CA LEU A 29 2.18 -16.93 -16.13
C LEU A 29 1.88 -15.51 -15.62
N ASP A 30 1.44 -14.68 -16.56
CA ASP A 30 0.96 -13.33 -16.34
C ASP A 30 -0.41 -13.40 -15.62
N HIS A 31 -0.40 -13.44 -14.28
CA HIS A 31 -1.61 -13.35 -13.44
C HIS A 31 -2.37 -12.02 -13.66
N ASP A 32 -1.78 -11.05 -14.37
CA ASP A 32 -2.35 -9.74 -14.67
C ASP A 32 -3.26 -9.69 -15.91
N ARG A 33 -3.36 -10.76 -16.73
CA ARG A 33 -4.10 -10.71 -18.01
C ARG A 33 -5.62 -10.85 -17.94
N ARG A 34 -6.21 -11.07 -16.75
CA ARG A 34 -7.68 -11.28 -16.61
C ARG A 34 -8.41 -10.18 -15.85
N LEU A 35 -7.77 -9.06 -15.58
CA LEU A 35 -8.43 -7.94 -14.90
C LEU A 35 -8.30 -6.69 -15.77
N LEU A 36 -9.44 -6.06 -16.04
CA LEU A 36 -9.65 -4.83 -16.83
C LEU A 36 -9.93 -5.06 -18.33
N ARG A 37 -11.06 -4.53 -18.80
CA ARG A 37 -11.44 -4.50 -20.22
C ARG A 37 -10.45 -3.62 -20.99
N PRO A 38 -9.82 -4.09 -22.08
CA PRO A 38 -9.08 -3.20 -22.97
C PRO A 38 -10.06 -2.28 -23.72
N VAL A 39 -9.74 -0.99 -23.76
CA VAL A 39 -10.45 0.01 -24.57
C VAL A 39 -10.20 -0.26 -26.04
N ARG A 40 -11.26 -0.32 -26.85
CA ARG A 40 -11.19 -0.42 -28.32
C ARG A 40 -10.53 0.84 -28.88
N THR A 41 -9.39 0.68 -29.54
CA THR A 41 -8.78 1.74 -30.35
C THR A 41 -9.41 1.77 -31.75
N GLY A 42 -9.99 2.92 -32.10
CA GLY A 42 -10.11 3.39 -33.48
C GLY A 42 -11.30 2.89 -34.30
N GLU A 43 -12.40 3.65 -34.28
CA GLU A 43 -13.19 3.89 -35.48
C GLU A 43 -13.22 5.39 -35.80
N ARG A 44 -13.05 5.67 -37.08
CA ARG A 44 -12.66 6.96 -37.68
C ARG A 44 -13.75 8.01 -37.48
N GLU A 45 -13.35 9.16 -36.95
CA GLU A 45 -14.14 10.40 -37.02
C GLU A 45 -14.42 10.75 -38.49
N ARG A 46 -15.71 10.95 -38.82
CA ARG A 46 -16.13 11.59 -40.05
C ARG A 46 -16.23 13.11 -39.80
N PRO A 47 -15.78 13.96 -40.73
CA PRO A 47 -15.75 15.41 -40.53
C PRO A 47 -17.18 16.00 -40.55
N VAL A 48 -17.47 16.85 -39.56
CA VAL A 48 -18.68 17.68 -39.48
C VAL A 48 -18.43 18.97 -40.27
N PRO A 49 -19.30 19.37 -41.23
CA PRO A 49 -19.17 20.64 -41.94
C PRO A 49 -19.75 21.81 -41.12
N PRO A 50 -19.26 23.05 -41.30
CA PRO A 50 -19.67 24.18 -40.47
C PRO A 50 -21.01 24.77 -40.95
N ALA A 51 -21.93 25.03 -40.03
CA ALA A 51 -23.17 25.75 -40.31
C ALA A 51 -23.18 27.12 -39.62
N ARG A 52 -23.58 28.10 -40.43
CA ARG A 52 -23.53 29.57 -40.31
C ARG A 52 -24.31 30.16 -39.13
N GLN A 53 -23.76 31.24 -38.54
CA GLN A 53 -24.51 32.27 -37.81
C GLN A 53 -25.16 33.26 -38.80
N PRO A 54 -26.29 33.90 -38.44
CA PRO A 54 -26.69 35.19 -38.98
C PRO A 54 -26.49 36.32 -37.96
N ASP A 55 -25.96 37.43 -38.48
CA ASP A 55 -25.75 38.75 -37.88
C ASP A 55 -27.04 39.46 -37.45
N HIS A 56 -26.92 40.37 -36.46
CA HIS A 56 -27.42 41.76 -36.43
C HIS A 56 -27.33 42.33 -34.99
N ILE A 57 -27.08 43.61 -34.65
CA ILE A 57 -26.47 44.82 -35.23
C ILE A 57 -26.37 45.84 -34.05
N ALA A 58 -25.29 46.64 -34.00
CA ALA A 58 -25.11 48.00 -33.40
C ALA A 58 -25.43 48.25 -31.90
N ARG A 59 -24.81 49.17 -31.12
CA ARG A 59 -23.81 50.28 -31.16
C ARG A 59 -23.56 50.57 -29.63
N SER A 60 -22.45 51.05 -29.08
CA SER A 60 -21.70 52.32 -29.26
C SER A 60 -20.49 52.30 -28.30
N GLY A 61 -19.27 52.66 -28.74
CA GLY A 61 -18.55 53.92 -28.38
C GLY A 61 -18.07 53.95 -26.91
N VAL A 62 -16.78 53.93 -26.55
CA VAL A 62 -15.71 54.95 -26.60
C VAL A 62 -14.45 54.22 -26.09
N GLY A 63 -13.21 54.27 -26.59
CA GLY A 63 -12.46 55.31 -27.28
C GLY A 63 -11.43 55.93 -26.33
N GLN A 64 -10.24 55.34 -26.14
CA GLN A 64 -8.98 56.07 -25.89
C GLN A 64 -7.72 55.20 -26.04
N ARG A 65 -6.64 55.87 -26.45
CA ARG A 65 -5.41 55.39 -27.09
C ARG A 65 -4.23 56.06 -26.35
N LEU A 66 -3.01 55.58 -26.62
CA LEU A 66 -1.67 56.15 -26.29
C LEU A 66 -1.08 55.66 -24.94
N THR A 67 0.20 55.30 -24.75
CA THR A 67 1.43 55.40 -25.57
C THR A 67 2.58 54.55 -25.00
N LYS A 68 3.41 54.01 -25.91
CA LYS A 68 4.89 53.81 -25.92
C LYS A 68 5.69 53.63 -24.61
N GLY A 69 6.54 52.59 -24.61
CA GLY A 69 7.77 52.52 -23.81
C GLY A 69 8.65 51.30 -24.12
N ARG A 70 9.41 51.34 -25.22
CA ARG A 70 10.52 50.40 -25.53
C ARG A 70 11.75 50.78 -24.67
N ARG A 71 12.47 49.79 -24.13
CA ARG A 71 13.95 49.75 -24.15
C ARG A 71 14.45 48.31 -24.30
N VAL A 72 15.11 48.10 -25.43
CA VAL A 72 16.06 47.03 -25.72
C VAL A 72 17.44 47.66 -25.58
N VAL A 73 18.40 46.95 -24.96
CA VAL A 73 19.82 47.19 -25.19
C VAL A 73 20.44 45.82 -25.47
N HIS A 74 21.20 45.78 -26.57
CA HIS A 74 21.89 44.64 -27.15
C HIS A 74 23.41 44.86 -26.96
N LEU A 75 24.15 43.75 -26.80
CA LEU A 75 25.48 43.44 -27.36
C LEU A 75 26.70 44.22 -26.79
N ASP A 76 27.91 43.65 -26.62
CA ASP A 76 28.64 42.69 -27.46
C ASP A 76 29.80 41.97 -26.72
N ASN A 77 30.06 40.74 -27.16
CA ASN A 77 31.33 40.05 -27.50
C ASN A 77 32.61 40.18 -26.63
N ALA A 78 33.27 39.05 -26.32
CA ALA A 78 34.22 38.38 -27.25
C ALA A 78 35.10 37.29 -26.57
N SER A 79 35.19 36.13 -27.25
CA SER A 79 36.39 35.26 -27.48
C SER A 79 37.26 34.71 -26.34
N GLY A 80 37.36 33.36 -26.26
CA GLY A 80 38.40 32.58 -25.54
C GLY A 80 39.76 32.56 -26.28
N PRO A 81 40.52 31.43 -26.36
CA PRO A 81 40.71 30.26 -25.48
C PRO A 81 42.22 29.92 -25.23
N CYS A 82 42.56 28.95 -24.35
CA CYS A 82 43.71 27.98 -24.45
C CYS A 82 43.94 27.32 -23.08
N ARG A 83 43.80 25.99 -22.88
CA ARG A 83 44.61 24.82 -23.32
C ARG A 83 45.87 24.52 -22.48
N ARG A 84 45.86 23.28 -21.93
CA ARG A 84 46.96 22.36 -21.56
C ARG A 84 47.76 22.72 -20.27
N GLY A 85 48.16 21.77 -19.42
CA GLY A 85 48.08 20.31 -19.50
C GLY A 85 48.60 19.59 -18.25
N CYS A 86 48.35 18.28 -18.26
CA CYS A 86 48.99 17.13 -17.61
C CYS A 86 50.12 17.36 -16.58
N ALA A 87 49.98 16.72 -15.41
CA ALA A 87 50.99 15.82 -14.82
C ALA A 87 50.48 15.14 -13.53
N THR A 88 50.46 13.80 -13.53
CA THR A 88 50.76 12.90 -12.38
C THR A 88 52.20 12.38 -12.60
N PRO A 89 52.98 11.81 -11.65
CA PRO A 89 52.64 10.95 -10.49
C PRO A 89 53.41 11.38 -9.19
N ASP A 90 53.39 10.75 -8.01
CA ASP A 90 53.86 9.42 -7.61
C ASP A 90 53.59 9.15 -6.09
N HIS A 91 53.73 7.87 -5.72
CA HIS A 91 53.64 7.24 -4.40
C HIS A 91 54.64 7.75 -3.32
N GLU A 92 54.27 7.68 -2.03
CA GLU A 92 54.87 6.76 -1.03
C GLU A 92 54.34 6.99 0.43
N GLU A 93 54.47 5.93 1.22
CA GLU A 93 53.92 5.65 2.56
C GLU A 93 54.50 6.51 3.72
N HIS A 94 53.79 6.62 4.86
CA HIS A 94 54.09 5.88 6.12
C HIS A 94 53.33 6.44 7.37
N ASN A 95 52.80 5.48 8.15
CA ASN A 95 52.65 5.41 9.62
C ASN A 95 51.63 6.23 10.47
N ARG A 96 50.68 5.46 11.04
CA ARG A 96 50.24 5.35 12.46
C ARG A 96 50.13 6.59 13.35
N ARG A 97 48.95 6.77 13.97
CA ARG A 97 48.70 6.69 15.43
C ARG A 97 47.22 6.96 15.77
N GLU A 98 46.62 6.08 16.58
CA GLU A 98 45.37 6.31 17.32
C GLU A 98 45.57 7.31 18.48
N PRO A 99 44.48 7.85 19.05
CA PRO A 99 44.48 8.13 20.49
C PRO A 99 43.27 7.56 21.25
N GLN A 100 43.59 7.03 22.43
CA GLN A 100 42.70 6.63 23.51
C GLN A 100 42.41 7.81 24.46
N GLY A 101 41.25 7.75 25.12
CA GLY A 101 41.11 8.03 26.56
C GLY A 101 40.75 9.45 27.00
N PHE A 102 39.63 9.59 27.72
CA PHE A 102 39.43 10.62 28.74
C PHE A 102 38.59 10.09 29.90
N GLU A 103 39.18 10.09 31.10
CA GLU A 103 38.54 9.83 32.40
C GLU A 103 38.34 11.15 33.18
N HIS A 104 37.27 11.14 33.98
CA HIS A 104 37.02 11.80 35.28
C HIS A 104 37.12 13.34 35.46
N LEU A 105 36.05 13.90 36.06
CA LEU A 105 36.11 14.53 37.41
C LEU A 105 34.72 14.84 38.00
N GLU A 106 34.60 14.61 39.31
CA GLU A 106 33.42 14.71 40.17
C GLU A 106 33.21 16.11 40.82
N ARG A 107 31.94 16.38 41.15
CA ARG A 107 31.38 17.14 42.31
C ARG A 107 31.69 18.63 42.51
N LEU A 108 30.61 19.40 42.74
CA LEU A 108 30.43 20.27 43.92
C LEU A 108 28.93 20.62 44.12
N SER A 109 28.50 20.62 45.38
CA SER A 109 27.15 21.00 45.87
C SER A 109 27.29 22.20 46.81
N ARG A 110 26.35 23.18 46.77
CA ARG A 110 25.81 23.93 47.92
C ARG A 110 24.80 25.05 47.51
N HIS A 111 23.59 24.95 48.10
CA HIS A 111 22.71 25.98 48.69
C HIS A 111 22.33 27.30 47.96
N GLY A 112 21.01 27.55 47.90
CA GLY A 112 20.41 28.88 47.75
C GLY A 112 18.89 28.84 47.53
N SER A 113 18.10 29.35 48.48
CA SER A 113 16.63 29.42 48.46
C SER A 113 16.14 30.83 48.12
N ILE A 114 14.83 30.95 47.84
CA ILE A 114 13.94 32.14 47.82
C ILE A 114 13.65 32.76 46.43
N ALA A 115 12.42 32.57 45.92
CA ALA A 115 11.36 33.60 45.83
C ALA A 115 10.20 33.19 44.91
N LYS A 116 8.97 33.34 45.42
CA LYS A 116 7.68 33.14 44.75
C LYS A 116 7.42 34.18 43.64
N ARG A 117 6.86 33.75 42.51
CA ARG A 117 5.78 34.47 41.81
C ARG A 117 4.71 33.48 41.34
N ARG A 118 3.47 33.76 41.75
CA ARG A 118 2.23 33.12 41.27
C ARG A 118 1.82 33.78 39.95
N SER A 119 1.46 32.99 38.94
CA SER A 119 0.38 33.35 38.02
C SER A 119 -0.43 32.10 37.66
N LEU A 120 -1.73 32.31 37.60
CA LEU A 120 -2.80 31.33 37.39
C LEU A 120 -2.97 31.03 35.90
N GLY A 121 -3.28 29.77 35.57
CA GLY A 121 -3.62 29.34 34.22
C GLY A 121 -3.52 27.82 34.08
N GLY A 122 -4.38 27.09 34.82
CA GLY A 122 -4.36 25.64 34.88
C GLY A 122 -4.75 24.98 33.55
N CYS A 123 -3.75 24.67 32.72
CA CYS A 123 -3.87 23.67 31.67
C CYS A 123 -3.60 22.30 32.31
N ARG A 124 -4.65 21.51 32.55
CA ARG A 124 -4.52 20.11 32.99
C ARG A 124 -3.90 19.29 31.86
N ARG A 125 -2.57 19.25 31.82
CA ARG A 125 -1.83 18.20 31.11
C ARG A 125 -2.17 16.87 31.77
N LEU A 126 -3.01 16.09 31.11
CA LEU A 126 -3.08 14.65 31.33
C LEU A 126 -1.74 14.08 30.87
N ALA A 127 -0.80 13.96 31.80
CA ALA A 127 0.43 13.24 31.61
C ALA A 127 0.08 11.76 31.49
N TRP A 128 0.03 11.25 30.25
CA TRP A 128 0.04 9.82 29.99
C TRP A 128 1.45 9.31 30.29
N GLY A 129 1.70 9.00 31.56
CA GLY A 129 2.91 8.32 32.01
C GLY A 129 2.86 6.87 31.58
N LEU A 130 3.41 6.55 30.42
CA LEU A 130 3.73 5.19 30.00
C LEU A 130 5.11 5.17 29.34
N THR A 131 6.16 5.39 30.13
CA THR A 131 7.48 4.82 29.86
C THR A 131 7.50 3.41 30.45
N ALA A 132 6.76 2.50 29.82
CA ALA A 132 6.99 1.08 30.06
C ALA A 132 8.21 0.70 29.21
N GLU A 133 9.40 0.87 29.77
CA GLU A 133 10.56 0.08 29.35
C GLU A 133 10.17 -1.38 29.56
N TYR A 134 9.86 -2.11 28.49
CA TYR A 134 9.70 -3.56 28.55
C TYR A 134 11.11 -4.15 28.45
N PRO A 135 11.75 -4.55 29.57
CA PRO A 135 13.04 -5.20 29.48
C PRO A 135 12.86 -6.49 28.65
N LEU A 136 13.76 -6.71 27.70
CA LEU A 136 13.83 -7.94 26.87
C LEU A 136 13.90 -9.22 27.72
N SER A 137 14.17 -9.10 29.03
CA SER A 137 14.21 -10.18 30.01
C SER A 137 12.86 -10.85 30.32
N TRP A 138 11.75 -10.38 29.76
CA TRP A 138 10.41 -10.95 30.02
C TRP A 138 9.95 -11.95 28.95
N MET A 139 10.62 -12.06 27.81
CA MET A 139 10.25 -13.04 26.80
C MET A 139 10.74 -14.41 27.24
N PRO A 140 9.85 -15.39 27.49
CA PRO A 140 10.28 -16.74 27.81
C PRO A 140 11.08 -17.31 26.63
N ASP A 141 12.20 -17.97 26.92
CA ASP A 141 12.96 -18.69 25.91
C ASP A 141 12.06 -19.74 25.25
N LEU A 142 11.84 -19.61 23.94
CA LEU A 142 11.09 -20.58 23.15
C LEU A 142 12.08 -21.55 22.50
N THR A 143 12.25 -22.73 23.11
CA THR A 143 13.03 -23.81 22.51
C THR A 143 12.17 -24.54 21.47
N LEU A 144 12.54 -24.44 20.19
CA LEU A 144 11.88 -25.17 19.10
C LEU A 144 12.52 -26.55 18.93
N GLN A 145 11.74 -27.60 19.13
CA GLN A 145 12.17 -28.97 18.85
C GLN A 145 12.14 -29.22 17.33
N PRO A 146 13.23 -29.71 16.70
CA PRO A 146 13.23 -30.02 15.28
C PRO A 146 12.13 -31.01 14.90
N VAL A 147 11.51 -30.79 13.74
CA VAL A 147 10.52 -31.71 13.18
C VAL A 147 11.24 -32.97 12.70
N SER A 148 10.94 -34.13 13.29
CA SER A 148 11.66 -35.39 13.05
C SER A 148 10.99 -36.32 12.02
N ARG A 149 9.77 -35.99 11.58
CA ARG A 149 8.99 -36.77 10.62
C ARG A 149 8.10 -35.85 9.78
N PRO A 150 7.74 -36.25 8.54
CA PRO A 150 6.78 -35.49 7.75
C PRO A 150 5.46 -35.37 8.51
N PHE A 151 4.81 -34.23 8.31
CA PHE A 151 3.50 -33.93 8.87
C PHE A 151 2.51 -33.68 7.75
N ASP A 152 1.23 -33.90 8.05
CA ASP A 152 0.12 -33.56 7.18
C ASP A 152 -0.82 -32.65 7.98
N ALA A 153 -1.01 -31.42 7.51
CA ALA A 153 -1.81 -30.41 8.19
C ALA A 153 -2.73 -29.65 7.23
N ALA A 154 -3.90 -29.26 7.74
CA ALA A 154 -4.76 -28.25 7.13
C ALA A 154 -4.87 -27.07 8.08
N ILE A 155 -4.73 -25.85 7.57
CA ILE A 155 -4.74 -24.62 8.35
C ILE A 155 -5.63 -23.56 7.73
N THR A 156 -6.09 -22.65 8.57
CA THR A 156 -6.75 -21.41 8.14
C THR A 156 -6.19 -20.28 8.99
N PRO A 157 -5.22 -19.50 8.45
CA PRO A 157 -4.71 -18.33 9.15
C PRO A 157 -5.85 -17.35 9.52
N PRO A 158 -5.63 -16.48 10.52
CA PRO A 158 -6.53 -15.35 10.76
C PRO A 158 -6.71 -14.49 9.50
N GLY A 159 -7.76 -13.67 9.47
CA GLY A 159 -7.99 -12.75 8.36
C GLY A 159 -6.81 -11.82 8.08
N SER A 160 -6.69 -11.42 6.81
CA SER A 160 -5.64 -10.53 6.33
C SER A 160 -5.72 -9.15 6.97
N LYS A 161 -4.63 -8.70 7.60
CA LYS A 161 -4.53 -7.33 8.14
C LYS A 161 -4.68 -6.29 7.04
N SER A 162 -4.04 -6.55 5.90
CA SER A 162 -4.00 -5.64 4.75
C SER A 162 -5.37 -5.44 4.12
N LEU A 163 -6.19 -6.50 4.04
CA LEU A 163 -7.56 -6.41 3.56
C LEU A 163 -8.48 -5.79 4.61
N THR A 164 -8.38 -6.19 5.89
CA THR A 164 -9.19 -5.62 6.97
C THR A 164 -9.03 -4.09 7.03
N ASN A 165 -7.78 -3.59 7.00
CA ASN A 165 -7.51 -2.16 7.06
C ASN A 165 -7.94 -1.38 5.81
N ARG A 166 -8.15 -2.03 4.65
CA ARG A 166 -8.71 -1.37 3.45
C ARG A 166 -10.23 -1.44 3.44
N ALA A 167 -10.80 -2.54 3.91
CA ALA A 167 -12.25 -2.72 3.97
C ALA A 167 -12.91 -1.72 4.93
N LEU A 168 -12.29 -1.43 6.08
CA LEU A 168 -12.82 -0.49 7.08
C LEU A 168 -13.10 0.92 6.54
N PRO A 169 -12.13 1.65 5.93
CA PRO A 169 -12.39 2.95 5.35
C PRO A 169 -13.34 2.88 4.14
N LEU A 170 -13.25 1.87 3.28
CA LEU A 170 -14.20 1.71 2.16
C LEU A 170 -15.63 1.52 2.66
N ALA A 171 -15.84 0.70 3.69
CA ALA A 171 -17.12 0.50 4.35
C ALA A 171 -17.66 1.79 5.00
N ALA A 172 -16.80 2.59 5.64
CA ALA A 172 -17.18 3.89 6.19
C ALA A 172 -17.60 4.88 5.09
N LEU A 173 -16.94 4.83 3.94
CA LEU A 173 -17.22 5.69 2.79
C LEU A 173 -18.40 5.20 1.94
N ALA A 174 -18.84 3.95 2.10
CA ALA A 174 -19.99 3.38 1.39
C ALA A 174 -21.33 4.03 1.77
N GLY A 175 -22.31 3.99 0.86
CA GLY A 175 -23.67 4.45 1.13
C GLY A 175 -24.54 3.35 1.75
N GLY A 176 -24.48 3.18 3.08
CA GLY A 176 -25.24 2.16 3.81
C GLY A 176 -24.35 1.29 4.71
N THR A 177 -24.92 0.26 5.34
CA THR A 177 -24.21 -0.59 6.29
C THR A 177 -23.46 -1.72 5.58
N SER A 178 -22.16 -1.86 5.87
CA SER A 178 -21.33 -2.98 5.40
C SER A 178 -20.96 -3.90 6.56
N ARG A 179 -20.92 -5.22 6.31
CA ARG A 179 -20.47 -6.21 7.28
C ARG A 179 -19.15 -6.82 6.83
N ILE A 180 -18.12 -6.70 7.64
CA ILE A 180 -16.80 -7.28 7.41
C ILE A 180 -16.67 -8.51 8.32
N SER A 181 -16.66 -9.71 7.75
CA SER A 181 -16.48 -10.97 8.49
C SER A 181 -15.07 -11.52 8.33
N ASN A 182 -14.66 -12.38 9.27
CA ASN A 182 -13.28 -12.85 9.41
C ASN A 182 -12.25 -11.70 9.50
N ALA A 183 -12.66 -10.56 10.08
CA ALA A 183 -11.78 -9.43 10.27
C ALA A 183 -10.64 -9.78 11.25
N LEU A 184 -9.45 -9.23 11.01
CA LEU A 184 -8.37 -9.33 11.98
C LEU A 184 -8.59 -8.34 13.13
N PHE A 185 -8.44 -8.80 14.37
CA PHE A 185 -8.41 -7.93 15.56
C PHE A 185 -6.97 -7.84 16.08
N ALA A 186 -6.27 -6.79 15.65
CA ALA A 186 -4.90 -6.46 16.04
C ALA A 186 -4.83 -4.97 16.43
N ASP A 187 -3.71 -4.53 17.00
CA ASP A 187 -3.53 -3.13 17.43
C ASP A 187 -3.88 -2.13 16.31
N ASP A 188 -3.40 -2.40 15.09
CA ASP A 188 -3.67 -1.62 13.89
C ASP A 188 -5.17 -1.47 13.58
N THR A 189 -5.95 -2.55 13.67
CA THR A 189 -7.38 -2.53 13.35
C THR A 189 -8.20 -1.93 14.47
N ARG A 190 -7.78 -2.12 15.73
CA ARG A 190 -8.40 -1.47 16.89
C ARG A 190 -8.27 0.05 16.82
N VAL A 191 -7.06 0.57 16.55
CA VAL A 191 -6.87 2.03 16.39
C VAL A 191 -7.58 2.59 15.15
N MET A 192 -7.74 1.79 14.08
CA MET A 192 -8.55 2.16 12.92
C MET A 192 -10.03 2.33 13.31
N VAL A 193 -10.61 1.31 13.96
CA VAL A 193 -12.01 1.32 14.42
C VAL A 193 -12.27 2.50 15.36
N ASP A 194 -11.39 2.73 16.34
CA ASP A 194 -11.53 3.84 17.27
C ASP A 194 -11.42 5.20 16.59
N SER A 195 -10.56 5.32 15.58
CA SER A 195 -10.43 6.56 14.82
C SER A 195 -11.65 6.81 13.93
N LEU A 196 -12.25 5.78 13.32
CA LEU A 196 -13.51 5.91 12.59
C LEU A 196 -14.66 6.34 13.53
N ARG A 197 -14.73 5.78 14.74
CA ARG A 197 -15.69 6.22 15.77
C ARG A 197 -15.49 7.70 16.15
N ARG A 198 -14.25 8.14 16.31
CA ARG A 198 -13.91 9.56 16.58
C ARG A 198 -14.27 10.49 15.42
N LEU A 199 -14.24 10.00 14.19
CA LEU A 199 -14.75 10.72 13.02
C LEU A 199 -16.29 10.72 12.95
N GLY A 200 -16.98 10.07 13.88
CA GLY A 200 -18.43 10.04 14.00
C GLY A 200 -19.12 8.96 13.18
N PHE A 201 -18.39 7.97 12.67
CA PHE A 201 -18.99 6.78 12.06
C PHE A 201 -19.51 5.84 13.15
N GLU A 202 -20.62 5.15 12.88
CA GLU A 202 -21.09 4.08 13.74
C GLU A 202 -20.38 2.78 13.36
N VAL A 203 -19.58 2.24 14.28
CA VAL A 203 -18.79 1.03 14.08
C VAL A 203 -19.01 0.06 15.24
N ARG A 204 -19.64 -1.07 14.95
CA ARG A 204 -19.88 -2.16 15.89
C ARG A 204 -18.87 -3.28 15.62
N ALA A 205 -18.04 -3.60 16.60
CA ALA A 205 -16.98 -4.58 16.43
C ALA A 205 -17.17 -5.71 17.45
N ASP A 206 -17.27 -6.93 16.97
CA ASP A 206 -17.35 -8.16 17.75
C ASP A 206 -16.09 -8.99 17.49
N GLU A 207 -15.15 -8.91 18.43
CA GLU A 207 -13.88 -9.61 18.35
C GLU A 207 -14.05 -11.13 18.45
N SER A 208 -15.03 -11.60 19.24
CA SER A 208 -15.30 -13.03 19.42
C SER A 208 -15.83 -13.66 18.14
N ALA A 209 -16.71 -12.95 17.42
CA ALA A 209 -17.23 -13.36 16.12
C ALA A 209 -16.34 -12.98 14.95
N ARG A 210 -15.23 -12.25 15.19
CA ARG A 210 -14.34 -11.68 14.16
C ARG A 210 -15.13 -10.88 13.11
N ALA A 211 -16.09 -10.09 13.57
CA ALA A 211 -17.01 -9.35 12.71
C ALA A 211 -17.00 -7.86 13.05
N ILE A 212 -17.05 -7.02 12.02
CA ILE A 212 -17.16 -5.57 12.16
C ILE A 212 -18.27 -5.07 11.24
N GLU A 213 -19.26 -4.38 11.79
CA GLU A 213 -20.28 -3.66 11.04
C GLU A 213 -19.97 -2.17 11.05
N VAL A 214 -20.08 -1.53 9.88
CA VAL A 214 -19.84 -0.10 9.71
C VAL A 214 -21.05 0.51 9.02
N ASP A 215 -21.67 1.51 9.65
CA ASP A 215 -22.70 2.34 9.01
C ASP A 215 -22.03 3.43 8.16
N GLY A 216 -21.94 3.17 6.86
CA GLY A 216 -21.30 4.03 5.90
C GLY A 216 -22.09 5.31 5.61
N ARG A 217 -21.37 6.40 5.32
CA ARG A 217 -21.95 7.75 5.16
C ARG A 217 -21.84 8.30 3.74
N GLY A 218 -21.66 7.42 2.74
CA GLY A 218 -21.70 7.78 1.32
C GLY A 218 -20.67 8.84 0.92
N GLY A 219 -19.47 8.75 1.49
CA GLY A 219 -18.36 9.68 1.29
C GLY A 219 -18.35 10.92 2.19
N ARG A 220 -19.36 11.11 3.04
CA ARG A 220 -19.38 12.21 4.03
C ARG A 220 -18.62 11.80 5.28
N ILE A 221 -17.64 12.62 5.70
CA ILE A 221 -17.03 12.51 7.02
C ILE A 221 -17.96 13.18 8.05
N PRO A 222 -18.46 12.47 9.08
CA PRO A 222 -19.45 13.03 9.99
C PRO A 222 -18.96 14.18 10.86
N ALA A 223 -17.73 14.08 11.37
CA ALA A 223 -17.12 15.09 12.22
C ALA A 223 -16.50 16.23 11.39
N ASP A 224 -16.73 17.48 11.80
CA ASP A 224 -16.13 18.66 11.18
C ASP A 224 -14.69 18.95 11.69
N SER A 225 -14.25 18.25 12.74
CA SER A 225 -12.85 18.21 13.18
C SER A 225 -12.60 16.97 14.06
N ALA A 226 -11.35 16.50 14.13
CA ALA A 226 -10.98 15.42 15.05
C ALA A 226 -9.48 15.37 15.35
N GLU A 227 -9.13 14.84 16.53
CA GLU A 227 -7.79 14.38 16.87
C GLU A 227 -7.76 12.85 16.95
N LEU A 228 -6.97 12.24 16.05
CA LEU A 228 -6.91 10.80 15.87
C LEU A 228 -5.57 10.27 16.36
N PHE A 229 -5.61 9.36 17.35
CA PHE A 229 -4.43 8.65 17.82
C PHE A 229 -4.33 7.31 17.09
N CYS A 230 -3.36 7.19 16.18
CA CYS A 230 -3.17 6.04 15.30
C CYS A 230 -2.19 4.99 15.88
N GLY A 231 -1.74 5.15 17.12
CA GLY A 231 -0.74 4.27 17.74
C GLY A 231 0.54 4.16 16.92
N ASN A 232 1.02 2.94 16.67
CA ASN A 232 2.13 2.66 15.74
C ASN A 232 1.65 2.17 14.36
N SER A 233 0.36 2.27 14.05
CA SER A 233 -0.18 1.78 12.78
C SER A 233 -0.02 2.81 11.65
N GLY A 234 0.95 2.54 10.78
CA GLY A 234 1.22 3.40 9.62
C GLY A 234 0.08 3.34 8.62
N THR A 235 -0.57 2.19 8.49
CA THR A 235 -1.71 2.00 7.58
C THR A 235 -2.90 2.84 8.03
N THR A 236 -3.23 2.82 9.32
CA THR A 236 -4.30 3.65 9.88
C THR A 236 -4.05 5.13 9.66
N LEU A 237 -2.85 5.62 10.01
CA LEU A 237 -2.52 7.04 9.82
C LEU A 237 -2.61 7.47 8.35
N ARG A 238 -2.08 6.67 7.42
CA ARG A 238 -2.05 7.01 5.99
C ARG A 238 -3.44 6.98 5.36
N PHE A 239 -4.21 5.93 5.64
CA PHE A 239 -5.56 5.81 5.09
C PHE A 239 -6.48 6.87 5.66
N LEU A 240 -6.43 7.12 6.98
CA LEU A 240 -7.28 8.12 7.58
C LEU A 240 -6.87 9.55 7.23
N ALA A 241 -5.58 9.84 6.98
CA ALA A 241 -5.18 11.14 6.45
C ALA A 241 -5.83 11.42 5.09
N ALA A 242 -5.94 10.41 4.22
CA ALA A 242 -6.68 10.53 2.96
C ALA A 242 -8.20 10.60 3.17
N VAL A 243 -8.78 9.81 4.08
CA VAL A 243 -10.23 9.90 4.41
C VAL A 243 -10.60 11.29 4.93
N CYS A 244 -9.81 11.86 5.84
CA CYS A 244 -9.99 13.21 6.36
C CYS A 244 -9.95 14.27 5.25
N ALA A 245 -9.28 14.00 4.13
CA ALA A 245 -9.23 14.87 2.96
C ALA A 245 -10.64 15.19 2.39
N LEU A 246 -11.60 14.28 2.59
CA LEU A 246 -13.01 14.43 2.19
C LEU A 246 -13.86 15.26 3.17
N GLY A 247 -13.33 15.58 4.35
CA GLY A 247 -14.03 16.31 5.40
C GLY A 247 -14.19 17.81 5.14
N ARG A 248 -14.68 18.55 6.16
CA ARG A 248 -14.96 19.99 6.08
C ARG A 248 -14.29 20.83 7.17
N GLY A 249 -13.21 20.32 7.76
CA GLY A 249 -12.43 21.10 8.71
C GLY A 249 -11.07 20.50 9.06
N PRO A 250 -10.52 20.84 10.24
CA PRO A 250 -9.19 20.41 10.63
C PRO A 250 -9.20 19.03 11.29
N TYR A 251 -8.32 18.15 10.80
CA TYR A 251 -8.06 16.85 11.39
C TYR A 251 -6.59 16.72 11.73
N THR A 252 -6.27 16.29 12.95
CA THR A 252 -4.89 16.02 13.38
C THR A 252 -4.72 14.53 13.62
N LEU A 253 -3.73 13.91 13.00
CA LEU A 253 -3.40 12.50 13.17
C LEU A 253 -2.00 12.38 13.79
N ASP A 254 -1.92 11.67 14.90
CA ASP A 254 -0.67 11.47 15.65
C ASP A 254 -0.54 9.99 16.07
N GLY A 255 0.56 9.63 16.70
CA GLY A 255 0.80 8.31 17.25
C GLY A 255 1.86 8.33 18.34
N VAL A 256 2.40 7.15 18.61
CA VAL A 256 3.53 6.99 19.54
C VAL A 256 4.81 7.62 18.96
N GLU A 257 5.85 7.77 19.79
CA GLU A 257 7.14 8.34 19.36
C GLU A 257 7.70 7.67 18.09
N ARG A 258 7.61 6.33 18.02
CA ARG A 258 8.04 5.59 16.82
C ARG A 258 7.27 5.99 15.56
N MET A 259 5.98 6.33 15.67
CA MET A 259 5.15 6.79 14.55
C MET A 259 5.59 8.16 14.05
N ARG A 260 6.01 9.05 14.95
CA ARG A 260 6.52 10.40 14.63
C ARG A 260 7.85 10.41 13.88
N GLN A 261 8.45 9.24 13.70
CA GLN A 261 9.67 9.00 12.93
C GLN A 261 9.38 8.25 11.62
N ARG A 262 8.11 7.96 11.30
CA ARG A 262 7.72 7.26 10.06
C ARG A 262 7.40 8.29 8.98
N PRO A 263 7.99 8.14 7.77
CA PRO A 263 7.75 9.09 6.69
C PRO A 263 6.28 9.04 6.23
N VAL A 264 5.77 10.22 5.88
CA VAL A 264 4.44 10.44 5.28
C VAL A 264 4.43 11.62 4.28
N ALA A 265 5.58 12.27 4.05
CA ALA A 265 5.72 13.44 3.18
C ALA A 265 5.12 13.23 1.78
N ASP A 266 5.34 12.07 1.16
CA ASP A 266 4.85 11.77 -0.20
C ASP A 266 3.31 11.70 -0.24
N LEU A 267 2.68 11.12 0.80
CA LEU A 267 1.21 11.15 0.90
C LEU A 267 0.71 12.58 1.04
N LEU A 268 1.34 13.40 1.88
CA LEU A 268 0.95 14.80 2.04
C LEU A 268 1.11 15.57 0.71
N ALA A 269 2.14 15.26 -0.08
CA ALA A 269 2.33 15.83 -1.41
C ALA A 269 1.21 15.45 -2.39
N LEU A 270 0.81 14.17 -2.42
CA LEU A 270 -0.32 13.72 -3.23
C LEU A 270 -1.62 14.46 -2.84
N LEU A 271 -1.91 14.56 -1.53
CA LEU A 271 -3.11 15.27 -1.06
C LEU A 271 -3.08 16.76 -1.43
N ARG A 272 -1.90 17.41 -1.36
CA ARG A 272 -1.73 18.79 -1.84
C ARG A 272 -1.95 18.94 -3.35
N ASN A 273 -1.48 17.99 -4.17
CA ASN A 273 -1.76 18.00 -5.60
C ASN A 273 -3.27 17.93 -5.89
N LEU A 274 -4.02 17.22 -5.04
CA LEU A 274 -5.47 17.07 -5.14
C LEU A 274 -6.26 18.19 -4.41
N GLY A 275 -5.60 19.29 -4.08
CA GLY A 275 -6.23 20.51 -3.57
C GLY A 275 -6.49 20.53 -2.06
N VAL A 276 -5.86 19.65 -1.28
CA VAL A 276 -6.03 19.58 0.18
C VAL A 276 -4.79 20.11 0.90
N ARG A 277 -4.99 20.99 1.88
CA ARG A 277 -3.88 21.47 2.71
C ARG A 277 -3.52 20.40 3.73
N ALA A 278 -2.48 19.62 3.44
CA ALA A 278 -1.96 18.57 4.30
C ALA A 278 -0.48 18.82 4.63
N GLU A 279 -0.16 18.90 5.93
CA GLU A 279 1.17 19.30 6.43
C GLU A 279 1.60 18.45 7.63
N SER A 280 2.91 18.24 7.78
CA SER A 280 3.50 17.73 9.02
C SER A 280 3.60 18.89 10.00
N VAL A 281 3.11 18.72 11.22
CA VAL A 281 3.11 19.78 12.25
C VAL A 281 4.52 20.16 12.65
N ALA A 282 5.46 19.21 12.63
CA ALA A 282 6.87 19.42 12.95
C ALA A 282 7.73 19.76 11.72
N GLU A 283 7.11 19.95 10.54
CA GLU A 283 7.78 20.29 9.27
C GLU A 283 8.89 19.30 8.85
N ASN A 284 8.85 18.07 9.36
CA ASN A 284 9.88 17.04 9.13
C ASN A 284 9.39 15.89 8.22
N GLY A 285 8.21 16.03 7.63
CA GLY A 285 7.61 15.00 6.77
C GLY A 285 7.12 13.75 7.50
N CYS A 286 7.00 13.81 8.83
CA CYS A 286 6.50 12.74 9.70
C CYS A 286 5.31 13.22 10.56
N PRO A 287 4.55 12.31 11.19
CA PRO A 287 3.51 12.67 12.17
C PRO A 287 4.05 13.47 13.37
N PRO A 288 3.22 14.28 14.05
CA PRO A 288 1.80 14.51 13.78
C PRO A 288 1.57 15.21 12.44
N VAL A 289 0.50 14.83 11.74
CA VAL A 289 0.06 15.49 10.51
C VAL A 289 -1.26 16.21 10.72
N ARG A 290 -1.42 17.35 10.04
CA ARG A 290 -2.66 18.11 10.01
C ARG A 290 -3.22 18.16 8.59
N VAL A 291 -4.49 17.81 8.46
CA VAL A 291 -5.25 17.84 7.21
C VAL A 291 -6.37 18.86 7.37
N HIS A 292 -6.30 19.95 6.62
CA HIS A 292 -7.33 20.98 6.55
C HIS A 292 -8.13 20.79 5.26
N SER A 293 -9.40 20.44 5.42
CA SER A 293 -10.23 20.02 4.29
C SER A 293 -11.48 20.87 4.13
N ASP A 294 -11.85 21.09 2.88
CA ASP A 294 -13.17 21.56 2.43
C ASP A 294 -13.59 20.70 1.23
N GLY A 295 -13.57 19.39 1.45
CA GLY A 295 -13.68 18.36 0.42
C GLY A 295 -12.44 18.21 -0.47
N LEU A 296 -12.39 17.09 -1.20
CA LEU A 296 -11.31 16.75 -2.13
C LEU A 296 -11.62 17.32 -3.52
N ALA A 297 -10.72 18.15 -4.07
CA ALA A 297 -10.95 18.77 -5.38
C ALA A 297 -10.86 17.74 -6.51
N GLY A 298 -9.84 16.89 -6.48
CA GLY A 298 -9.52 15.96 -7.56
C GLY A 298 -8.45 16.52 -8.50
N GLY A 299 -8.41 16.04 -9.75
CA GLY A 299 -7.44 16.48 -10.75
C GLY A 299 -6.24 15.53 -10.88
N VAL A 300 -5.06 16.10 -11.19
CA VAL A 300 -3.86 15.31 -11.47
C VAL A 300 -2.92 15.31 -10.28
N ALA A 301 -2.50 14.13 -9.86
CA ALA A 301 -1.40 13.94 -8.91
C ALA A 301 -0.26 13.17 -9.58
N ARG A 302 0.97 13.48 -9.20
CA ARG A 302 2.13 12.67 -9.60
C ARG A 302 2.64 11.88 -8.40
N TYR A 303 2.70 10.57 -8.57
CA TYR A 303 3.28 9.66 -7.62
C TYR A 303 4.68 9.27 -8.11
N ALA A 304 5.68 9.95 -7.54
CA ALA A 304 7.08 9.58 -7.70
C ALA A 304 7.30 8.17 -7.16
N SER A 305 8.40 7.51 -7.55
CA SER A 305 8.80 6.20 -7.04
C SER A 305 8.96 6.24 -5.51
N SER A 306 7.85 6.04 -4.81
CA SER A 306 7.80 6.17 -3.37
C SER A 306 8.15 4.83 -2.74
N VAL A 307 8.65 4.92 -1.50
CA VAL A 307 9.02 3.77 -0.68
C VAL A 307 7.79 2.96 -0.23
N SER A 308 6.55 3.48 -0.39
CA SER A 308 5.36 2.83 0.17
C SER A 308 4.11 2.89 -0.71
N SER A 309 3.68 1.72 -1.19
CA SER A 309 2.38 1.50 -1.86
C SER A 309 1.16 1.94 -1.05
N GLN A 310 1.31 2.14 0.27
CA GLN A 310 0.24 2.62 1.14
C GLN A 310 -0.21 4.05 0.81
N TYR A 311 0.69 4.92 0.32
CA TYR A 311 0.31 6.29 -0.03
C TYR A 311 -0.63 6.31 -1.23
N LEU A 312 -0.25 5.58 -2.29
CA LEU A 312 -1.08 5.42 -3.48
C LEU A 312 -2.41 4.73 -3.12
N SER A 313 -2.35 3.65 -2.33
CA SER A 313 -3.57 2.95 -1.85
C SER A 313 -4.49 3.88 -1.05
N ALA A 314 -3.96 4.77 -0.22
CA ALA A 314 -4.76 5.73 0.56
C ALA A 314 -5.52 6.70 -0.35
N VAL A 315 -4.83 7.27 -1.33
CA VAL A 315 -5.41 8.23 -2.28
C VAL A 315 -6.43 7.57 -3.19
N LEU A 316 -6.16 6.37 -3.70
CA LEU A 316 -7.08 5.63 -4.55
C LEU A 316 -8.43 5.39 -3.86
N GLN A 317 -8.44 5.07 -2.56
CA GLN A 317 -9.68 4.82 -1.81
C GLN A 317 -10.60 6.05 -1.74
N VAL A 318 -10.07 7.27 -1.77
CA VAL A 318 -10.87 8.51 -1.65
C VAL A 318 -11.09 9.23 -2.98
N ALA A 319 -10.27 8.93 -3.98
CA ALA A 319 -10.32 9.55 -5.30
C ALA A 319 -11.71 9.54 -5.99
N PRO A 320 -12.52 8.46 -5.91
CA PRO A 320 -13.84 8.46 -6.56
C PRO A 320 -14.82 9.50 -5.98
N LEU A 321 -14.56 9.96 -4.76
CA LEU A 321 -15.41 10.87 -4.01
C LEU A 321 -14.96 12.35 -4.16
N ALA A 322 -13.94 12.60 -4.99
CA ALA A 322 -13.50 13.95 -5.32
C ALA A 322 -14.54 14.69 -6.18
N ARG A 323 -14.48 16.03 -6.18
CA ARG A 323 -15.35 16.89 -7.00
C ARG A 323 -15.09 16.77 -8.50
N HIS A 324 -13.88 16.38 -8.88
CA HIS A 324 -13.47 16.10 -10.24
C HIS A 324 -12.75 14.75 -10.29
N GLU A 325 -12.74 14.11 -11.44
CA GLU A 325 -12.00 12.86 -11.67
C GLU A 325 -10.52 13.00 -11.27
N VAL A 326 -9.94 11.89 -10.84
CA VAL A 326 -8.55 11.84 -10.38
C VAL A 326 -7.72 11.03 -11.35
N ARG A 327 -6.63 11.63 -11.82
CA ARG A 327 -5.58 10.94 -12.56
C ARG A 327 -4.31 10.94 -11.74
N ILE A 328 -3.73 9.77 -11.53
CA ILE A 328 -2.44 9.61 -10.85
C ILE A 328 -1.41 9.16 -11.89
N ASP A 329 -0.46 10.02 -12.21
CA ASP A 329 0.70 9.66 -13.03
C ASP A 329 1.73 8.94 -12.15
N LEU A 330 2.27 7.83 -12.66
CA LEU A 330 3.19 6.94 -11.95
C LEU A 330 4.60 7.02 -12.56
N ASP A 331 5.60 7.31 -11.74
CA ASP A 331 7.01 7.23 -12.16
C ASP A 331 7.51 5.77 -12.05
N ALA A 332 8.11 5.21 -13.10
CA ALA A 332 8.59 3.82 -13.09
C ALA A 332 9.98 3.67 -12.40
N PRO A 333 10.30 2.50 -11.80
CA PRO A 333 9.45 1.34 -11.55
C PRO A 333 8.65 1.42 -10.24
N GLN A 334 7.49 0.76 -10.21
CA GLN A 334 6.62 0.73 -9.04
C GLN A 334 6.98 -0.44 -8.12
N THR A 335 7.28 -0.16 -6.86
CA THR A 335 7.50 -1.21 -5.85
C THR A 335 6.20 -1.59 -5.16
N SER A 336 6.08 -2.85 -4.72
CA SER A 336 4.93 -3.32 -3.93
C SER A 336 3.57 -3.15 -4.64
N TRP A 337 3.55 -3.24 -5.98
CA TRP A 337 2.35 -3.16 -6.83
C TRP A 337 1.19 -4.06 -6.38
N PRO A 338 1.40 -5.29 -5.87
CA PRO A 338 0.29 -6.14 -5.44
C PRO A 338 -0.63 -5.50 -4.40
N TYR A 339 -0.11 -4.60 -3.57
CA TYR A 339 -0.93 -3.86 -2.59
C TYR A 339 -1.79 -2.75 -3.23
N VAL A 340 -1.33 -2.18 -4.35
CA VAL A 340 -2.10 -1.22 -5.15
C VAL A 340 -3.20 -1.97 -5.89
N ALA A 341 -2.85 -3.09 -6.54
CA ALA A 341 -3.79 -3.98 -7.21
C ALA A 341 -4.86 -4.52 -6.25
N MET A 342 -4.47 -4.95 -5.04
CA MET A 342 -5.41 -5.35 -3.97
C MET A 342 -6.40 -4.23 -3.63
N THR A 343 -5.93 -2.98 -3.57
CA THR A 343 -6.78 -1.83 -3.28
C THR A 343 -7.79 -1.60 -4.40
N MET A 344 -7.34 -1.58 -5.66
CA MET A 344 -8.20 -1.39 -6.83
C MET A 344 -9.25 -2.52 -6.96
N GLN A 345 -8.85 -3.77 -6.74
CA GLN A 345 -9.78 -4.90 -6.78
C GLN A 345 -10.81 -4.85 -5.65
N LEU A 346 -10.41 -4.40 -4.45
CA LEU A 346 -11.37 -4.23 -3.37
C LEU A 346 -12.32 -3.06 -3.64
N MET A 347 -11.82 -1.94 -4.18
CA MET A 347 -12.68 -0.83 -4.64
C MET A 347 -13.71 -1.29 -5.67
N ASP A 348 -13.32 -2.17 -6.60
CA ASP A 348 -14.20 -2.74 -7.61
C ASP A 348 -15.34 -3.56 -6.96
N ARG A 349 -15.04 -4.34 -5.91
CA ARG A 349 -16.07 -5.04 -5.12
C ARG A 349 -17.03 -4.11 -4.39
N PHE A 350 -16.58 -2.91 -4.02
CA PHE A 350 -17.44 -1.84 -3.47
C PHE A 350 -18.13 -1.00 -4.57
N GLY A 351 -17.98 -1.36 -5.85
CA GLY A 351 -18.68 -0.75 -6.98
C GLY A 351 -17.92 0.37 -7.70
N VAL A 352 -16.62 0.54 -7.46
CA VAL A 352 -15.80 1.52 -8.18
C VAL A 352 -14.61 0.87 -8.87
N THR A 353 -14.62 0.89 -10.20
CA THR A 353 -13.55 0.35 -11.04
C THR A 353 -12.55 1.44 -11.43
N CYS A 354 -11.26 1.22 -11.14
CA CYS A 354 -10.17 2.06 -11.62
C CYS A 354 -9.69 1.63 -13.01
N GLU A 355 -9.24 2.57 -13.83
CA GLU A 355 -8.62 2.29 -15.12
C GLU A 355 -7.08 2.38 -15.00
N LEU A 356 -6.39 1.30 -15.37
CA LEU A 356 -4.93 1.24 -15.35
C LEU A 356 -4.38 1.42 -16.76
N TYR A 357 -3.53 2.44 -16.92
CA TYR A 357 -2.79 2.69 -18.15
C TYR A 357 -1.36 2.19 -17.97
N ARG A 358 -0.92 1.34 -18.90
CA ARG A 358 0.42 0.76 -18.92
C ARG A 358 1.23 1.30 -20.09
N ASP A 359 2.54 1.34 -19.93
CA ASP A 359 3.44 1.58 -21.04
C ASP A 359 3.34 0.43 -22.06
N PRO A 360 3.10 0.71 -23.36
CA PRO A 360 2.98 -0.34 -24.36
C PRO A 360 4.28 -1.14 -24.59
N ALA A 361 5.45 -0.56 -24.32
CA ALA A 361 6.73 -1.21 -24.57
C ALA A 361 7.20 -2.05 -23.37
N SER A 362 7.09 -1.52 -22.14
CA SER A 362 7.53 -2.22 -20.92
C SER A 362 6.42 -2.98 -20.20
N GLY A 363 5.14 -2.66 -20.43
CA GLY A 363 4.01 -3.21 -19.66
C GLY A 363 3.86 -2.62 -18.25
N GLU A 364 4.76 -1.71 -17.86
CA GLU A 364 4.76 -1.10 -16.53
C GLU A 364 3.58 -0.14 -16.34
N PRO A 365 2.97 -0.06 -15.14
CA PRO A 365 2.00 0.97 -14.79
C PRO A 365 2.55 2.39 -15.04
N ARG A 366 1.83 3.20 -15.81
CA ARG A 366 2.16 4.63 -16.06
C ARG A 366 1.14 5.59 -15.49
N ALA A 367 -0.13 5.21 -15.42
CA ALA A 367 -1.14 6.05 -14.80
C ALA A 367 -2.34 5.23 -14.31
N ILE A 368 -3.02 5.75 -13.30
CA ILE A 368 -4.31 5.25 -12.85
C ILE A 368 -5.33 6.38 -13.01
N HIS A 369 -6.40 6.12 -13.74
CA HIS A 369 -7.55 7.02 -13.80
C HIS A 369 -8.65 6.47 -12.90
N VAL A 370 -9.16 7.33 -12.02
CA VAL A 370 -10.21 7.00 -11.07
C VAL A 370 -11.42 7.88 -11.40
N PRO A 371 -12.49 7.31 -11.98
CA PRO A 371 -13.68 8.07 -12.29
C PRO A 371 -14.38 8.50 -11.01
N GLN A 372 -15.22 9.54 -11.11
CA GLN A 372 -16.13 9.86 -10.02
C GLN A 372 -17.11 8.71 -9.80
N GLY A 373 -17.37 8.38 -8.53
CA GLY A 373 -18.20 7.24 -8.18
C GLY A 373 -18.68 7.29 -6.74
N ARG A 374 -19.50 6.30 -6.38
CA ARG A 374 -19.96 6.10 -5.01
C ARG A 374 -19.77 4.63 -4.66
N TYR A 375 -19.27 4.36 -3.46
CA TYR A 375 -19.21 3.01 -2.95
C TYR A 375 -20.58 2.54 -2.48
N GLY A 376 -20.93 1.30 -2.83
CA GLY A 376 -22.07 0.58 -2.28
C GLY A 376 -21.71 -0.17 -1.00
N PRO A 377 -22.69 -0.46 -0.12
CA PRO A 377 -22.44 -1.31 1.05
C PRO A 377 -22.10 -2.74 0.59
N LEU A 378 -21.26 -3.43 1.36
CA LEU A 378 -20.79 -4.76 1.01
C LEU A 378 -20.72 -5.67 2.24
N ASP A 379 -21.22 -6.89 2.10
CA ASP A 379 -20.89 -8.01 3.00
C ASP A 379 -19.59 -8.65 2.51
N TYR A 380 -18.49 -8.36 3.20
CA TYR A 380 -17.15 -8.73 2.79
C TYR A 380 -16.51 -9.71 3.77
N ALA A 381 -16.31 -10.95 3.33
CA ALA A 381 -15.51 -11.94 4.04
C ALA A 381 -14.02 -11.72 3.75
N VAL A 382 -13.26 -11.33 4.77
CA VAL A 382 -11.82 -11.13 4.66
C VAL A 382 -11.12 -12.47 4.44
N GLU A 383 -10.31 -12.56 3.40
CA GLU A 383 -9.47 -13.74 3.14
C GLU A 383 -8.49 -13.99 4.30
N PRO A 384 -8.10 -15.26 4.56
CA PRO A 384 -6.98 -15.56 5.45
C PRO A 384 -5.71 -14.81 5.03
N ASP A 385 -4.84 -14.49 5.97
CA ASP A 385 -3.64 -13.71 5.71
C ASP A 385 -2.59 -14.53 4.93
N ALA A 386 -2.35 -14.15 3.67
CA ALA A 386 -1.43 -14.84 2.79
C ALA A 386 0.04 -14.69 3.23
N SER A 387 0.39 -13.55 3.83
CA SER A 387 1.74 -13.34 4.39
C SER A 387 2.00 -14.30 5.55
N ASN A 388 1.03 -14.50 6.46
CA ASN A 388 1.15 -15.47 7.55
C ASN A 388 1.06 -16.92 7.07
N ALA A 389 0.29 -17.20 6.02
CA ALA A 389 0.23 -18.52 5.39
C ALA A 389 1.61 -18.97 4.88
N SER A 390 2.45 -18.03 4.43
CA SER A 390 3.77 -18.31 3.88
C SER A 390 4.67 -19.11 4.84
N TYR A 391 4.58 -18.87 6.16
CA TYR A 391 5.38 -19.59 7.15
C TYR A 391 5.06 -21.08 7.19
N PHE A 392 3.77 -21.44 7.06
CA PHE A 392 3.34 -22.83 7.07
C PHE A 392 3.65 -23.54 5.75
N LEU A 393 3.51 -22.83 4.63
CA LEU A 393 3.97 -23.31 3.32
C LEU A 393 5.49 -23.55 3.34
N ALA A 394 6.27 -22.63 3.91
CA ALA A 394 7.71 -22.79 4.06
C ALA A 394 8.07 -23.97 4.98
N ALA A 395 7.34 -24.15 6.09
CA ALA A 395 7.56 -25.28 6.99
C ALA A 395 7.39 -26.63 6.30
N ALA A 396 6.37 -26.78 5.44
CA ALA A 396 6.20 -27.96 4.61
C ALA A 396 7.31 -28.07 3.55
N ALA A 397 7.68 -26.96 2.90
CA ALA A 397 8.72 -26.97 1.88
C ALA A 397 10.10 -27.40 2.40
N VAL A 398 10.47 -27.06 3.63
CA VAL A 398 11.76 -27.45 4.22
C VAL A 398 11.75 -28.86 4.84
N THR A 399 10.59 -29.54 4.87
CA THR A 399 10.42 -30.87 5.47
C THR A 399 10.03 -31.89 4.40
N PRO A 400 10.95 -32.75 3.94
CA PRO A 400 10.66 -33.74 2.90
C PRO A 400 9.42 -34.59 3.19
N GLY A 401 8.50 -34.64 2.22
CA GLY A 401 7.24 -35.38 2.31
C GLY A 401 6.18 -34.77 3.22
N ALA A 402 6.41 -33.62 3.86
CA ALA A 402 5.38 -32.93 4.62
C ALA A 402 4.34 -32.29 3.68
N CYS A 403 3.08 -32.21 4.11
CA CYS A 403 1.98 -31.64 3.36
C CYS A 403 1.25 -30.58 4.20
N VAL A 404 1.04 -29.39 3.62
CA VAL A 404 0.21 -28.34 4.20
C VAL A 404 -0.85 -27.91 3.21
N ARG A 405 -2.09 -27.82 3.69
CA ARG A 405 -3.23 -27.21 2.99
C ARG A 405 -3.62 -25.92 3.69
N VAL A 406 -3.64 -24.82 2.94
CA VAL A 406 -4.14 -23.53 3.41
C VAL A 406 -5.52 -23.32 2.80
N GLU A 407 -6.55 -23.38 3.64
CA GLU A 407 -7.94 -23.20 3.24
C GLU A 407 -8.30 -21.71 3.17
N GLY A 408 -9.17 -21.34 2.22
CA GLY A 408 -9.65 -19.96 2.02
C GLY A 408 -8.68 -19.06 1.24
N LEU A 409 -7.55 -19.59 0.77
CA LEU A 409 -6.55 -18.87 -0.03
C LEU A 409 -6.23 -19.66 -1.30
N GLY A 410 -6.27 -19.00 -2.46
CA GLY A 410 -6.02 -19.64 -3.74
C GLY A 410 -5.95 -18.64 -4.89
N ARG A 411 -6.24 -19.11 -6.11
CA ARG A 411 -6.15 -18.31 -7.35
C ARG A 411 -7.08 -17.09 -7.38
N GLU A 412 -8.14 -17.08 -6.56
CA GLU A 412 -9.10 -15.98 -6.49
C GLU A 412 -8.73 -14.93 -5.42
N SER A 413 -7.60 -15.11 -4.73
CA SER A 413 -7.14 -14.20 -3.68
C SER A 413 -6.77 -12.82 -4.23
N LEU A 414 -7.17 -11.77 -3.51
CA LEU A 414 -6.72 -10.41 -3.76
C LEU A 414 -5.28 -10.14 -3.31
N GLN A 415 -4.66 -11.08 -2.59
CA GLN A 415 -3.36 -10.91 -1.95
C GLN A 415 -2.25 -11.44 -2.86
N GLY A 416 -1.34 -10.56 -3.30
CA GLY A 416 -0.20 -10.97 -4.14
C GLY A 416 0.74 -11.98 -3.46
N ASP A 417 0.75 -12.02 -2.14
CA ASP A 417 1.57 -12.92 -1.33
C ASP A 417 1.24 -14.40 -1.57
N VAL A 418 0.09 -14.74 -2.17
CA VAL A 418 -0.18 -16.11 -2.66
C VAL A 418 0.85 -16.57 -3.70
N GLY A 419 1.50 -15.63 -4.39
CA GLY A 419 2.61 -15.90 -5.31
C GLY A 419 3.84 -16.51 -4.64
N PHE A 420 3.94 -16.49 -3.30
CA PHE A 420 4.98 -17.23 -2.59
C PHE A 420 4.90 -18.74 -2.83
N ALA A 421 3.71 -19.29 -3.08
CA ALA A 421 3.55 -20.68 -3.46
C ALA A 421 4.25 -20.99 -4.80
N ASP A 422 4.27 -20.04 -5.73
CA ASP A 422 4.98 -20.19 -7.01
C ASP A 422 6.50 -20.11 -6.84
N VAL A 423 6.99 -19.30 -5.90
CA VAL A 423 8.40 -19.29 -5.48
C VAL A 423 8.81 -20.67 -4.97
N LEU A 424 8.04 -21.25 -4.04
CA LEU A 424 8.33 -22.59 -3.51
C LEU A 424 8.23 -23.68 -4.58
N ARG A 425 7.30 -23.57 -5.53
CA ARG A 425 7.23 -24.48 -6.70
C ARG A 425 8.52 -24.41 -7.52
N ARG A 426 9.03 -23.21 -7.80
CA ARG A 426 10.30 -23.01 -8.52
C ARG A 426 11.50 -23.57 -7.76
N MET A 427 11.43 -23.59 -6.42
CA MET A 427 12.44 -24.24 -5.56
C MET A 427 12.29 -25.77 -5.50
N GLY A 428 11.33 -26.36 -6.20
CA GLY A 428 11.13 -27.81 -6.30
C GLY A 428 9.96 -28.38 -5.52
N ALA A 429 9.22 -27.57 -4.74
CA ALA A 429 8.08 -28.07 -3.97
C ALA A 429 6.90 -28.48 -4.86
N GLY A 430 6.16 -29.51 -4.45
CA GLY A 430 4.92 -29.92 -5.09
C GLY A 430 3.78 -28.98 -4.71
N VAL A 431 3.37 -28.07 -5.60
CA VAL A 431 2.38 -27.04 -5.27
C VAL A 431 1.14 -27.12 -6.17
N ARG A 432 -0.03 -27.29 -5.55
CA ARG A 432 -1.34 -27.25 -6.19
C ARG A 432 -2.14 -26.06 -5.65
N VAL A 433 -2.47 -25.12 -6.53
CA VAL A 433 -3.29 -23.94 -6.19
C VAL A 433 -4.66 -24.10 -6.84
N GLU A 434 -5.70 -24.18 -6.03
CA GLU A 434 -7.11 -24.22 -6.43
C GLU A 434 -7.74 -22.82 -6.29
N ALA A 435 -9.07 -22.69 -6.44
CA ALA A 435 -9.73 -21.39 -6.34
C ALA A 435 -9.55 -20.75 -4.95
N GLN A 436 -9.77 -21.54 -3.89
CA GLN A 436 -9.69 -21.10 -2.49
C GLN A 436 -8.89 -22.08 -1.62
N ARG A 437 -7.95 -22.83 -2.21
CA ARG A 437 -7.02 -23.70 -1.45
C ARG A 437 -5.62 -23.64 -2.07
N ILE A 438 -4.59 -23.58 -1.24
CA ILE A 438 -3.20 -23.85 -1.63
C ILE A 438 -2.75 -25.10 -0.91
N GLU A 439 -2.24 -26.07 -1.65
CA GLU A 439 -1.63 -27.28 -1.12
C GLU A 439 -0.16 -27.32 -1.51
N LEU A 440 0.71 -27.60 -0.55
CA LEU A 440 2.14 -27.73 -0.74
C LEU A 440 2.67 -29.02 -0.13
N VAL A 441 3.44 -29.76 -0.92
CA VAL A 441 4.17 -30.97 -0.51
C VAL A 441 5.67 -30.68 -0.57
N GLY A 442 6.37 -30.97 0.53
CA GLY A 442 7.81 -30.80 0.67
C GLY A 442 8.59 -31.75 -0.24
N PRO A 443 9.54 -31.25 -1.05
CA PRO A 443 10.39 -32.09 -1.89
C PRO A 443 11.51 -32.75 -1.07
N ASP A 444 12.21 -33.72 -1.68
CA ASP A 444 13.41 -34.32 -1.07
C ASP A 444 14.52 -33.29 -0.83
N ARG A 445 14.61 -32.27 -1.69
CA ARG A 445 15.57 -31.18 -1.60
C ARG A 445 15.00 -29.90 -2.24
N LEU A 446 15.22 -28.76 -1.59
CA LEU A 446 14.95 -27.44 -2.16
C LEU A 446 16.15 -26.94 -2.97
N GLU A 447 15.85 -26.26 -4.08
CA GLU A 447 16.84 -25.56 -4.91
C GLU A 447 16.74 -24.06 -4.72
N GLY A 448 17.88 -23.38 -4.64
CA GLY A 448 17.94 -21.92 -4.62
C GLY A 448 17.52 -21.36 -5.97
N ILE A 449 16.79 -20.24 -5.95
CA ILE A 449 16.34 -19.53 -7.14
C ILE A 449 16.59 -18.04 -7.00
N ASP A 450 16.75 -17.36 -8.15
CA ASP A 450 16.87 -15.91 -8.25
C ASP A 450 15.50 -15.21 -8.42
#